data_AF-A0A968BUJ7-F1
#
_entry.id   AF-A0A968BUJ7-F1
#
_cell.length_a   1.000
_cell.length_b   1.000
_cell.length_c   1.000
_cell.angle_alpha   90.00
_cell.angle_beta   90.00
_cell.angle_gamma   90.00
#
_symmetry.space_group_name_H-M   'P 1'
#
loop_
_entity.id
_entity.type
_entity.pdbx_description
1 polymer ?
#
loop_
_entity_poly.entity_id
_entity_poly.type
_entity_poly.pdbx_seq_one_letter_code
_entity_poly.pdbx_strand_id
1 'polypeptide(L)' 'MFRAERLVTLGDDVAVSSEQHRLLYRIAQAYYVDGLTQKQIADRFGLSRPKVSRLLQKGRDNGI' A
#
# COMPACT_ATOMS: atom_id res chain seq x y z
N MET A 1 -13.20 -7.02 39.69
CA MET A 1 -11.93 -6.85 38.97
C MET A 1 -12.00 -7.61 37.65
N PHE A 2 -12.63 -7.00 36.65
CA PHE A 2 -12.72 -7.56 35.30
C PHE A 2 -12.07 -6.59 34.33
N ARG A 3 -11.46 -7.17 33.29
CA ARG A 3 -11.08 -6.60 31.99
C ARG A 3 -9.67 -5.99 31.93
N ALA A 4 -8.68 -6.85 31.70
CA ALA A 4 -7.60 -6.51 30.78
C ALA A 4 -8.00 -7.03 29.40
N GLU A 5 -8.17 -6.08 28.48
CA GLU A 5 -8.79 -6.24 27.19
C GLU A 5 -7.89 -7.05 26.26
N ARG A 6 -8.45 -8.14 25.74
CA ARG A 6 -8.30 -8.64 24.37
C ARG A 6 -6.97 -8.27 23.68
N LEU A 7 -6.02 -9.23 23.70
CA LEU A 7 -4.89 -9.28 22.76
C LEU A 7 -5.45 -9.10 21.33
N VAL A 8 -5.28 -7.91 20.76
CA VAL A 8 -5.55 -7.62 19.36
C VAL A 8 -4.46 -8.32 18.55
N THR A 9 -4.90 -9.36 17.85
CA THR A 9 -4.33 -9.99 16.65
C THR A 9 -2.86 -9.70 16.33
N LEU A 10 -2.02 -10.74 16.49
CA LEU A 10 -0.83 -10.91 15.66
C LEU A 10 -1.26 -10.91 14.19
N GLY A 11 -1.03 -9.80 13.49
CA GLY A 11 -1.23 -9.70 12.05
C GLY A 11 -0.14 -8.81 11.47
N ASP A 12 1.02 -9.40 11.18
CA ASP A 12 2.00 -8.94 10.17
C ASP A 12 2.29 -7.42 10.07
N ASP A 13 2.33 -6.68 11.18
CA ASP A 13 2.83 -5.30 11.23
C ASP A 13 4.37 -5.28 11.10
N VAL A 14 4.89 -5.80 10.00
CA VAL A 14 6.22 -5.44 9.53
C VAL A 14 6.11 -3.99 9.06
N ALA A 15 6.55 -3.07 9.91
CA ALA A 15 6.64 -1.64 9.60
C ALA A 15 7.10 -1.44 8.16
N VAL A 16 6.23 -0.86 7.33
CA VAL A 16 6.53 -0.59 5.92
C VAL A 16 7.80 0.25 5.88
N SER A 17 8.86 -0.23 5.22
CA SER A 17 10.11 0.52 5.13
C SER A 17 9.85 1.90 4.51
N SER A 18 10.61 2.92 4.91
CA SER A 18 10.38 4.28 4.41
C SER A 18 10.41 4.37 2.88
N GLU A 19 11.21 3.52 2.23
CA GLU A 19 11.25 3.39 0.77
C GLU A 19 9.98 2.75 0.20
N GLN A 20 9.50 1.68 0.82
CA GLN A 20 8.24 1.06 0.42
C GLN A 20 7.06 2.01 0.61
N HIS A 21 7.05 2.79 1.69
CA HIS A 21 6.03 3.81 1.93
C HIS A 21 6.05 4.88 0.83
N ARG A 22 7.24 5.40 0.48
CA ARG A 22 7.39 6.35 -0.63
C ARG A 22 6.92 5.77 -1.95
N LEU A 23 7.21 4.50 -2.22
CA LEU A 23 6.74 3.83 -3.43
C LEU A 23 5.20 3.72 -3.46
N LEU A 24 4.59 3.32 -2.35
CA LEU A 24 3.12 3.23 -2.22
C LEU A 24 2.47 4.60 -2.45
N TYR A 25 3.00 5.66 -1.83
CA TYR A 25 2.53 7.03 -2.03
C TYR A 25 2.60 7.47 -3.49
N ARG A 26 3.74 7.26 -4.16
CA ARG A 26 3.91 7.64 -5.57
C ARG A 26 2.98 6.86 -6.51
N ILE A 27 2.70 5.59 -6.22
CA ILE A 27 1.74 4.77 -6.97
C ILE A 27 0.31 5.26 -6.72
N ALA A 28 -0.05 5.57 -5.48
CA ALA A 28 -1.37 6.09 -5.12
C ALA A 28 -1.63 7.45 -5.76
N GLN A 29 -0.68 8.39 -5.69
CA GLN A 29 -0.76 9.68 -6.34
C GLN A 29 -0.94 9.53 -7.86
N ALA A 30 -0.12 8.70 -8.51
CA ALA A 30 -0.22 8.45 -9.94
C ALA A 30 -1.59 7.89 -10.36
N TYR A 31 -2.25 7.10 -9.50
CA TYR A 31 -3.54 6.50 -9.80
C TYR A 31 -4.72 7.44 -9.51
N TYR A 32 -4.79 7.98 -8.29
CA TYR A 32 -5.95 8.74 -7.82
C TYR A 32 -5.88 10.23 -8.17
N VAL A 33 -4.68 10.81 -8.24
CA VAL A 33 -4.48 12.24 -8.52
C VAL A 33 -4.20 12.44 -10.01
N ASP A 34 -3.20 11.75 -10.55
CA ASP A 34 -2.80 11.91 -11.95
C ASP A 34 -3.72 11.13 -12.92
N GLY A 35 -4.61 10.29 -12.41
CA GLY A 35 -5.57 9.52 -13.22
C GLY A 35 -4.95 8.47 -14.13
N LEU A 36 -3.70 8.04 -13.89
CA LEU A 36 -3.03 7.05 -14.72
C LEU A 36 -3.64 5.66 -14.51
N THR A 37 -3.74 4.90 -15.60
CA THR A 37 -4.14 3.49 -15.52
C THR A 37 -3.05 2.67 -14.86
N GLN A 38 -3.42 1.53 -14.25
CA GLN A 38 -2.44 0.59 -13.66
C GLN A 38 -1.40 0.08 -14.68
N LYS A 39 -1.73 0.06 -15.97
CA LYS A 39 -0.77 -0.26 -17.05
C LYS A 39 0.27 0.84 -17.21
N GLN A 40 -0.14 2.09 -17.34
CA GLN A 40 0.78 3.23 -17.44
C GLN A 40 1.67 3.35 -16.21
N ILE A 41 1.12 3.09 -15.01
CA ILE A 41 1.90 3.05 -13.77
C ILE A 41 2.91 1.88 -13.80
N ALA A 42 2.49 0.69 -14.23
CA ALA A 42 3.38 -0.46 -14.37
C ALA A 42 4.57 -0.13 -15.28
N ASP A 43 4.32 0.46 -16.45
CA ASP A 43 5.35 0.87 -17.40
C ASP A 43 6.27 1.96 -16.79
N ARG A 44 5.70 2.96 -16.10
CA ARG A 44 6.45 4.07 -15.48
C ARG A 44 7.39 3.64 -14.36
N PHE A 45 7.00 2.66 -13.56
CA PHE A 45 7.77 2.21 -12.39
C PHE A 45 8.54 0.90 -12.65
N GLY A 46 8.53 0.36 -13.86
CA GLY A 46 9.19 -0.91 -14.19
C GLY A 46 8.59 -2.10 -13.42
N LEU A 47 7.28 -2.09 -13.18
CA LEU A 47 6.56 -3.11 -12.43
C LEU A 47 5.61 -3.89 -13.35
N SER A 48 5.14 -5.04 -12.89
CA SER A 48 4.01 -5.71 -13.55
C SER A 48 2.68 -5.11 -13.10
N ARG A 49 1.68 -5.10 -13.99
CA ARG A 49 0.30 -4.65 -13.65
C ARG A 49 -0.28 -5.33 -12.39
N PRO A 50 -0.17 -6.66 -12.19
CA PRO A 50 -0.64 -7.30 -10.97
C PRO A 50 0.12 -6.85 -9.70
N LYS A 51 1.40 -6.44 -9.83
CA LYS A 51 2.16 -5.88 -8.70
C LYS A 51 1.67 -4.47 -8.35
N VAL A 52 1.34 -3.64 -9.35
CA VAL A 52 0.71 -2.33 -9.13
C VAL A 52 -0.62 -2.47 -8.41
N SER A 53 -1.48 -3.40 -8.83
CA SER A 53 -2.77 -3.67 -8.16
C SER A 53 -2.59 -4.02 -6.67
N ARG A 54 -1.65 -4.94 -6.37
CA ARG A 54 -1.31 -5.32 -4.98
C ARG A 54 -0.76 -4.14 -4.16
N LEU A 55 0.07 -3.30 -4.77
CA LEU A 55 0.63 -2.12 -4.10
C LEU A 55 -0.45 -1.06 -3.84
N LEU A 56 -1.39 -0.83 -4.76
CA LEU A 56 -2.54 0.05 -4.52
C LEU A 56 -3.42 -0.48 -3.37
N GLN A 57 -3.66 -1.79 -3.31
CA GLN A 57 -4.38 -2.40 -2.18
C GLN A 57 -3.63 -2.17 -0.87
N LYS A 58 -2.33 -2.47 -0.85
CA LYS A 58 -1.48 -2.24 0.33
C LYS A 58 -1.48 -0.77 0.76
N GLY A 59 -1.43 0.19 -0.18
CA GLY A 59 -1.53 1.61 0.11
C GLY A 59 -2.83 1.96 0.84
N ARG A 60 -3.98 1.49 0.32
CA ARG A 60 -5.30 1.67 0.96
C ARG A 60 -5.35 1.07 2.36
N ASP A 61 -4.85 -0.15 2.53
CA ASP A 61 -4.87 -0.86 3.82
C ASP A 61 -4.01 -0.16 4.88
N ASN A 62 -3.00 0.60 4.45
CA ASN A 62 -2.08 1.35 5.32
C ASN A 62 -2.44 2.83 5.46
N GLY A 63 -3.57 3.29 4.89
CA GLY A 63 -4.01 4.69 4.96
C GLY A 63 -3.12 5.68 4.20
N ILE A 64 -2.46 5.22 3.13
CA ILE A 64 -1.63 6.05 2.23
C ILE A 64 -2.48 6.65 1.11
#